data_AF-A0A523VL15-F1
#
_entry.id   AF-A0A523VL15-F1
#
_cell.length_a   1.000
_cell.length_b   1.000
_cell.length_c   1.000
_cell.angle_alpha   90.00
_cell.angle_beta   90.00
_cell.angle_gamma   90.00
#
_symmetry.space_group_name_H-M   'P 1'
#
loop_
_entity.id
_entity.type
_entity.pdbx_description
1 polymer ?
#
loop_
_entity_poly.entity_id
_entity_poly.type
_entity_poly.pdbx_seq_one_letter_code
_entity_poly.pdbx_strand_id
1 'polypeptide(L)'
;MIVAERKPFEEIKERVKDYKKLLILGCGTCVSVCHAGGEKEVGLLATELRMANKLDGKEVEIGEATIERQCDQEYIEPIVEKAKDYDAVLSMACGAGVQFVAEMLESMLVIPALNTRFIGVAAEEGIFAEKCRACGNCLLADYGGICPITMCAKSLVNGPCGGYKDGKCETSSERNCAWIMIYERLVKQNRLDKMREISAFKDYSTQSHPARQVNEAYTKAE
;
A
#
# COMPACT_ATOMS: atom_id res chain seq x y z
N MET A 1 2.06 6.93 -0.19
CA MET A 1 2.34 5.76 -1.05
C MET A 1 1.81 4.51 -0.39
N ILE A 2 1.36 3.52 -1.18
CA ILE A 2 1.07 2.17 -0.66
C ILE A 2 2.39 1.39 -0.62
N VAL A 3 2.78 0.95 0.57
CA VAL A 3 3.96 0.12 0.79
C VAL A 3 3.58 -1.34 0.56
N ALA A 4 4.38 -2.02 -0.26
CA ALA A 4 4.23 -3.43 -0.53
C ALA A 4 5.59 -4.12 -0.49
N GLU A 5 5.55 -5.43 -0.26
CA GLU A 5 6.73 -6.29 -0.15
C GLU A 5 6.55 -7.47 -1.09
N ARG A 6 7.62 -7.88 -1.79
CA ARG A 6 7.57 -9.05 -2.66
C ARG A 6 7.27 -10.30 -1.84
N LYS A 7 6.34 -11.14 -2.30
CA LYS A 7 6.14 -12.46 -1.72
C LYS A 7 7.43 -13.27 -1.82
N PRO A 8 7.66 -14.25 -0.92
CA PRO A 8 8.76 -15.18 -1.06
C PRO A 8 8.79 -15.80 -2.46
N PHE A 9 9.99 -15.94 -3.04
CA PHE A 9 10.13 -16.43 -4.41
C PHE A 9 9.48 -17.81 -4.61
N GLU A 10 9.66 -18.74 -3.66
CA GLU A 10 9.03 -20.06 -3.71
C GLU A 10 7.49 -20.00 -3.71
N GLU A 11 6.90 -19.04 -3.00
CA GLU A 11 5.45 -18.83 -3.04
C GLU A 11 5.02 -18.40 -4.45
N ILE A 12 5.74 -17.46 -5.06
CA ILE A 12 5.46 -16.99 -6.42
C ILE A 12 5.63 -18.15 -7.42
N LYS A 13 6.78 -18.85 -7.36
CA LYS A 13 7.11 -19.99 -8.23
C LYS A 13 6.01 -21.04 -8.19
N GLU A 14 5.58 -21.44 -7.00
CA GLU A 14 4.52 -22.45 -6.82
C GLU A 14 3.19 -21.98 -7.41
N ARG A 15 2.84 -20.69 -7.28
CA ARG A 15 1.59 -20.12 -7.82
C ARG A 15 1.56 -20.05 -9.33
N VAL A 16 2.73 -19.99 -9.98
CA VAL A 16 2.82 -19.82 -11.44
C VAL A 16 3.30 -21.07 -12.20
N LYS A 17 3.59 -22.17 -11.49
CA LYS A 17 4.29 -23.36 -12.03
C LYS A 17 3.61 -24.10 -13.17
N ASP A 18 2.30 -23.89 -13.34
CA ASP A 18 1.44 -24.61 -14.29
C ASP A 18 1.13 -23.77 -15.56
N TYR A 19 1.58 -22.51 -15.62
CA TYR A 19 1.37 -21.62 -16.76
C TYR A 19 2.60 -21.59 -17.67
N LYS A 20 2.38 -21.67 -18.99
CA LYS A 20 3.45 -21.70 -19.99
C LYS A 20 3.80 -20.33 -20.52
N LYS A 21 2.82 -19.43 -20.55
CA LYS A 21 2.98 -18.02 -20.94
C LYS A 21 2.54 -17.12 -19.80
N LEU A 22 3.47 -16.37 -19.23
CA LEU A 22 3.21 -15.46 -18.11
C LEU A 22 3.52 -14.02 -18.50
N LEU A 23 2.58 -13.11 -18.26
CA LEU A 23 2.86 -11.68 -18.30
C LEU A 23 3.18 -11.18 -16.89
N ILE A 24 4.40 -10.76 -16.63
CA ILE A 24 4.72 -10.04 -15.39
C ILE A 24 4.42 -8.56 -15.61
N LEU A 25 3.47 -8.06 -14.83
CA LEU A 25 2.97 -6.69 -14.93
C LEU A 25 3.38 -5.88 -13.70
N GLY A 26 4.31 -4.95 -13.90
CA GLY A 26 4.80 -3.98 -12.90
C GLY A 26 3.88 -2.78 -12.69
N CYS A 27 4.02 -2.13 -11.54
CA CYS A 27 3.31 -0.90 -11.17
C CYS A 27 4.32 0.20 -10.80
N GLY A 28 4.50 1.15 -11.72
CA GLY A 28 5.57 2.14 -11.78
C GLY A 28 5.55 3.25 -10.74
N THR A 29 4.58 3.25 -9.81
CA THR A 29 4.39 4.33 -8.84
C THR A 29 4.63 3.88 -7.41
N CYS A 30 3.59 3.65 -6.60
CA CYS A 30 3.71 3.49 -5.15
C CYS A 30 4.66 2.37 -4.74
N VAL A 31 4.54 1.20 -5.38
CA VAL A 31 5.32 0.00 -5.02
C VAL A 31 6.71 -0.01 -5.65
N SER A 32 6.93 0.80 -6.68
CA SER A 32 8.27 1.04 -7.26
C SER A 32 9.17 1.80 -6.29
N VAL A 33 8.60 2.74 -5.52
CA VAL A 33 9.34 3.42 -4.43
C VAL A 33 9.79 2.44 -3.36
N CYS A 34 9.08 1.32 -3.19
CA CYS A 34 9.46 0.24 -2.28
C CYS A 34 10.45 -0.77 -2.87
N HIS A 35 10.92 -0.57 -4.10
CA HIS A 35 11.71 -1.56 -4.85
C HIS A 35 11.03 -2.92 -4.87
N ALA A 36 9.70 -2.93 -5.05
CA ALA A 36 8.90 -4.15 -4.96
C ALA A 36 8.17 -4.48 -6.27
N GLY A 37 7.96 -3.53 -7.18
CA GLY A 37 7.13 -3.77 -8.37
C GLY A 37 7.38 -2.88 -9.57
N GLY A 38 8.48 -2.13 -9.59
CA GLY A 38 8.88 -1.34 -10.76
C GLY A 38 9.52 -2.19 -11.85
N GLU A 39 9.91 -1.53 -12.94
CA GLU A 39 10.50 -2.19 -14.12
C GLU A 39 11.72 -3.04 -13.78
N LYS A 40 12.59 -2.55 -12.89
CA LYS A 40 13.75 -3.30 -12.40
C LYS A 40 13.33 -4.59 -11.69
N GLU A 41 12.33 -4.52 -10.82
CA GLU A 41 11.85 -5.69 -10.07
C GLU A 41 11.14 -6.71 -10.97
N VAL A 42 10.43 -6.23 -12.00
CA VAL A 42 9.83 -7.07 -13.04
C VAL A 42 10.92 -7.88 -13.75
N GLY A 43 11.97 -7.22 -14.24
CA GLY A 43 13.07 -7.90 -14.95
C GLY A 43 13.84 -8.89 -14.08
N LEU A 44 14.04 -8.56 -12.79
CA LEU A 44 14.65 -9.48 -11.83
C LEU A 44 13.79 -10.73 -11.61
N LEU A 45 12.49 -10.56 -11.34
CA LEU A 45 11.58 -11.69 -11.13
C LEU A 45 11.42 -12.54 -12.40
N ALA A 46 11.36 -11.91 -13.57
CA ALA A 46 11.33 -12.61 -14.85
C ALA A 46 12.57 -13.50 -15.04
N THR A 47 13.75 -12.96 -14.73
CA THR A 47 15.01 -13.71 -14.81
C THR A 47 15.04 -14.87 -13.81
N GLU A 48 14.66 -14.64 -12.56
CA GLU A 48 14.57 -15.68 -11.52
C GLU A 48 13.62 -16.82 -11.94
N LEU A 49 12.44 -16.51 -12.46
CA LEU A 49 11.45 -17.50 -12.92
C LEU A 49 11.93 -18.28 -14.15
N ARG A 50 12.58 -17.62 -15.12
CA ARG A 50 13.16 -18.31 -16.29
C ARG A 50 14.24 -19.31 -15.86
N MET A 51 15.13 -18.89 -14.95
CA MET A 51 16.20 -19.76 -14.43
C MET A 51 15.64 -20.95 -13.65
N ALA A 52 14.68 -20.70 -12.75
CA ALA A 52 14.08 -21.75 -11.94
C ALA A 52 13.33 -22.79 -12.79
N ASN A 53 12.56 -22.38 -13.80
CA ASN A 53 11.90 -23.31 -14.71
C ASN A 53 12.89 -24.14 -15.53
N LYS A 54 13.97 -23.50 -16.04
CA LYS A 54 15.01 -24.21 -16.78
C LYS A 54 15.69 -25.29 -15.94
N LEU A 55 15.95 -25.03 -14.66
CA LEU A 55 16.50 -26.02 -13.72
C LEU A 55 15.54 -27.19 -13.47
N ASP A 56 14.23 -26.93 -13.48
CA ASP A 56 13.18 -27.94 -13.36
C ASP A 56 12.87 -28.67 -14.68
N GLY A 57 13.64 -28.40 -15.75
CA GLY A 57 13.41 -28.99 -17.08
C GLY A 57 12.14 -28.49 -17.79
N LYS A 58 11.58 -27.36 -17.35
CA LYS A 58 10.41 -26.71 -17.93
C LYS A 58 10.81 -25.50 -18.75
N GLU A 59 10.05 -25.22 -19.81
CA GLU A 59 10.13 -23.94 -20.53
C GLU A 59 8.93 -23.06 -20.18
N VAL A 60 9.19 -21.77 -20.01
CA VAL A 60 8.17 -20.73 -19.76
C VAL A 60 8.49 -19.51 -20.61
N GLU A 61 7.49 -19.01 -21.33
CA GLU A 61 7.54 -17.75 -22.05
C GLU A 61 7.11 -16.64 -21.08
N ILE A 62 8.02 -15.71 -20.78
CA ILE A 62 7.73 -14.60 -19.86
C ILE A 62 7.74 -13.29 -20.64
N GLY A 63 6.58 -12.65 -20.68
CA GLY A 63 6.41 -11.27 -21.10
C GLY A 63 6.63 -10.32 -19.93
N GLU A 64 7.16 -9.15 -20.22
CA GLU A 64 7.40 -8.09 -19.23
C GLU A 64 6.65 -6.83 -19.68
N ALA A 65 6.01 -6.17 -18.74
CA ALA A 65 5.41 -4.86 -18.92
C ALA A 65 5.40 -4.13 -17.57
N THR A 66 5.57 -2.82 -17.59
CA THR A 66 5.35 -1.97 -16.42
C THR A 66 4.50 -0.79 -16.85
N ILE A 67 3.38 -0.58 -16.16
CA ILE A 67 2.52 0.59 -16.36
C ILE A 67 2.58 1.49 -15.14
N GLU A 68 2.22 2.76 -15.29
CA GLU A 68 2.37 3.74 -14.22
C GLU A 68 1.50 3.37 -12.99
N ARG A 69 0.24 3.00 -13.24
CA ARG A 69 -0.70 2.57 -12.19
C ARG A 69 -1.57 1.41 -12.67
N GLN A 70 -1.65 0.37 -11.84
CA GLN A 70 -2.60 -0.74 -12.05
C GLN A 70 -3.95 -0.53 -11.37
N CYS A 71 -4.17 0.62 -10.72
CA CYS A 71 -5.44 0.99 -10.10
C CYS A 71 -6.10 2.17 -10.85
N ASP A 72 -5.81 2.30 -12.13
CA ASP A 72 -6.25 3.41 -12.98
C ASP A 72 -6.44 2.89 -14.42
N GLN A 73 -7.64 3.11 -14.97
CA GLN A 73 -8.14 2.40 -16.15
C GLN A 73 -7.32 2.75 -17.38
N GLU A 74 -6.99 4.02 -17.56
CA GLU A 74 -6.28 4.55 -18.73
C GLU A 74 -4.93 3.85 -18.95
N TYR A 75 -4.28 3.41 -17.89
CA TYR A 75 -3.00 2.70 -17.95
C TYR A 75 -3.15 1.19 -18.17
N ILE A 76 -4.30 0.61 -17.83
CA ILE A 76 -4.56 -0.83 -18.00
C ILE A 76 -5.04 -1.12 -19.42
N GLU A 77 -5.87 -0.23 -20.00
CA GLU A 77 -6.45 -0.40 -21.33
C GLU A 77 -5.42 -0.80 -22.42
N PRO A 78 -4.23 -0.16 -22.54
CA PRO A 78 -3.23 -0.55 -23.52
C PRO A 78 -2.64 -1.96 -23.31
N ILE A 79 -2.74 -2.49 -22.09
CA ILE A 79 -2.22 -3.82 -21.72
C ILE A 79 -3.24 -4.92 -22.00
N VAL A 80 -4.53 -4.61 -22.09
CA VAL A 80 -5.60 -5.62 -22.23
C VAL A 80 -5.38 -6.52 -23.45
N GLU A 81 -5.09 -5.96 -24.62
CA GLU A 81 -4.84 -6.77 -25.82
C GLU A 81 -3.56 -7.61 -25.68
N LYS A 82 -2.48 -7.02 -25.15
CA LYS A 82 -1.22 -7.74 -24.91
C LYS A 82 -1.40 -8.90 -23.92
N ALA A 83 -2.23 -8.74 -22.89
CA ALA A 83 -2.46 -9.76 -21.89
C ALA A 83 -3.07 -11.04 -22.49
N LYS A 84 -3.90 -10.92 -23.54
CA LYS A 84 -4.55 -12.07 -24.20
C LYS A 84 -3.58 -13.08 -24.82
N ASP A 85 -2.34 -12.70 -25.08
CA ASP A 85 -1.30 -13.59 -25.60
C ASP A 85 -0.68 -14.50 -24.51
N TYR A 86 -1.09 -14.35 -23.25
CA TYR A 86 -0.55 -15.06 -22.09
C TYR A 86 -1.62 -15.91 -21.39
N ASP A 87 -1.19 -16.92 -20.62
CA ASP A 87 -2.09 -17.80 -19.87
C ASP A 87 -2.53 -17.16 -18.54
N ALA A 88 -1.67 -16.35 -17.94
CA ALA A 88 -1.93 -15.63 -16.70
C ALA A 88 -1.08 -14.36 -16.57
N VAL A 89 -1.55 -13.43 -15.73
CA VAL A 89 -0.83 -12.19 -15.39
C VAL A 89 -0.31 -12.29 -13.97
N LEU A 90 1.00 -12.16 -13.78
CA LEU A 90 1.63 -12.01 -12.48
C LEU A 90 1.78 -10.51 -12.17
N SER A 91 0.83 -9.97 -11.40
CA SER A 91 0.79 -8.55 -11.04
C SER A 91 1.74 -8.26 -9.88
N MET A 92 2.67 -7.34 -10.10
CA MET A 92 3.54 -6.77 -9.06
C MET A 92 2.96 -5.44 -8.51
N ALA A 93 1.63 -5.34 -8.39
CA ALA A 93 0.97 -4.20 -7.75
C ALA A 93 0.57 -4.48 -6.29
N CYS A 94 0.06 -3.45 -5.62
CA CYS A 94 -0.67 -3.62 -4.37
C CYS A 94 -2.06 -4.27 -4.61
N GLY A 95 -2.74 -4.67 -3.54
CA GLY A 95 -4.01 -5.38 -3.62
C GLY A 95 -5.13 -4.63 -4.34
N ALA A 96 -5.14 -3.29 -4.31
CA ALA A 96 -6.09 -2.50 -5.09
C ALA A 96 -5.81 -2.62 -6.60
N GLY A 97 -4.55 -2.57 -7.02
CA GLY A 97 -4.17 -2.71 -8.42
C GLY A 97 -4.40 -4.13 -8.94
N VAL A 98 -4.09 -5.15 -8.15
CA VAL A 98 -4.35 -6.55 -8.53
C VAL A 98 -5.84 -6.78 -8.79
N GLN A 99 -6.71 -6.29 -7.90
CA GLN A 99 -8.16 -6.42 -8.06
C GLN A 99 -8.66 -5.69 -9.31
N PHE A 100 -8.21 -4.46 -9.54
CA PHE A 100 -8.71 -3.70 -10.68
C PHE A 100 -8.21 -4.24 -12.03
N VAL A 101 -6.98 -4.75 -12.08
CA VAL A 101 -6.49 -5.49 -13.26
C VAL A 101 -7.30 -6.78 -13.47
N ALA A 102 -7.66 -7.50 -12.40
CA ALA A 102 -8.51 -8.69 -12.50
C ALA A 102 -9.92 -8.37 -13.01
N GLU A 103 -10.50 -7.25 -12.56
CA GLU A 103 -11.78 -6.75 -13.09
C GLU A 103 -11.69 -6.39 -14.58
N MET A 104 -10.59 -5.77 -15.01
CA MET A 104 -10.40 -5.39 -16.41
C MET A 104 -10.05 -6.57 -17.33
N LEU A 105 -9.55 -7.67 -16.75
CA LEU A 105 -9.17 -8.91 -17.44
C LEU A 105 -10.03 -10.08 -16.96
N GLU A 106 -11.36 -9.93 -16.96
CA GLU A 106 -12.30 -10.88 -16.32
C GLU A 106 -12.06 -12.36 -16.67
N SER A 107 -11.64 -12.65 -17.91
CA SER A 107 -11.41 -14.02 -18.38
C SER A 107 -10.03 -14.59 -18.04
N MET A 108 -9.16 -13.80 -17.41
CA MET A 108 -7.77 -14.17 -17.12
C MET A 108 -7.51 -14.25 -15.62
N LEU A 109 -6.59 -15.14 -15.24
CA LEU A 109 -6.10 -15.17 -13.87
C LEU A 109 -5.05 -14.08 -13.64
N VAL A 110 -5.30 -13.23 -12.65
CA VAL A 110 -4.34 -12.24 -12.15
C VAL A 110 -3.83 -12.67 -10.78
N ILE A 111 -2.54 -12.96 -10.72
CA ILE A 111 -1.86 -13.53 -9.55
C ILE A 111 -1.07 -12.41 -8.85
N PRO A 112 -1.27 -12.15 -7.54
CA PRO A 112 -0.50 -11.15 -6.82
C PRO A 112 0.92 -11.66 -6.52
N ALA A 113 1.94 -10.89 -6.93
CA ALA A 113 3.33 -11.13 -6.58
C ALA A 113 3.75 -10.45 -5.27
N LEU A 114 2.96 -9.47 -4.78
CA LEU A 114 3.29 -8.66 -3.61
C LEU A 114 2.28 -8.84 -2.47
N ASN A 115 2.76 -8.65 -1.25
CA ASN A 115 1.94 -8.42 -0.06
C ASN A 115 1.81 -6.91 0.17
N THR A 116 0.58 -6.39 0.18
CA THR A 116 0.35 -4.99 0.60
C THR A 116 0.54 -4.88 2.11
N ARG A 117 1.34 -3.90 2.56
CA ARG A 117 1.68 -3.75 3.98
C ARG A 117 0.88 -2.63 4.62
N PHE A 118 1.06 -1.39 4.16
CA PHE A 118 0.42 -0.21 4.77
C PHE A 118 0.52 1.04 3.90
N ILE A 119 -0.17 2.12 4.28
CA ILE A 119 -0.01 3.44 3.67
C ILE A 119 1.06 4.20 4.45
N GLY A 120 2.15 4.55 3.75
CA GLY A 120 3.35 5.06 4.40
C GLY A 120 4.09 6.09 3.57
N VAL A 121 5.31 6.33 4.03
CA VAL A 121 6.33 7.19 3.42
C VAL A 121 7.67 6.44 3.41
N ALA A 122 8.54 6.76 2.44
CA ALA A 122 9.95 6.43 2.53
C ALA A 122 10.59 7.33 3.59
N ALA A 123 10.87 6.77 4.76
CA ALA A 123 11.50 7.50 5.85
C ALA A 123 13.00 7.69 5.57
N GLU A 124 13.64 6.63 5.09
CA GLU A 124 15.04 6.58 4.65
C GLU A 124 15.14 5.57 3.48
N GLU A 125 16.31 5.47 2.85
CA GLU A 125 16.55 4.49 1.80
C GLU A 125 16.34 3.07 2.33
N GLY A 126 15.40 2.33 1.73
CA GLY A 126 15.00 0.99 2.19
C GLY A 126 14.20 0.96 3.50
N ILE A 127 13.90 2.11 4.13
CA ILE A 127 13.11 2.18 5.37
C ILE A 127 11.77 2.86 5.11
N PHE A 128 10.69 2.09 5.22
CA PHE A 128 9.32 2.57 5.02
C PHE A 128 8.56 2.62 6.34
N ALA A 129 7.93 3.76 6.62
CA ALA A 129 7.19 3.97 7.86
C ALA A 129 5.70 4.17 7.58
N GLU A 130 4.86 3.47 8.33
CA GLU A 130 3.41 3.68 8.30
C GLU A 130 3.07 5.09 8.82
N LYS A 131 2.21 5.80 8.09
CA LYS A 131 1.77 7.18 8.45
C LYS A 131 0.27 7.39 8.38
N CYS A 132 -0.48 6.48 7.77
CA CYS A 132 -1.93 6.62 7.62
C CYS A 132 -2.64 5.26 7.70
N ARG A 133 -3.79 5.23 8.39
CA ARG A 133 -4.72 4.08 8.43
C ARG A 133 -5.89 4.21 7.46
N ALA A 134 -5.96 5.29 6.68
CA ALA A 134 -7.08 5.61 5.78
C ALA A 134 -8.46 5.51 6.45
N CYS A 135 -8.61 6.05 7.66
CA CYS A 135 -9.85 5.90 8.44
C CYS A 135 -11.02 6.82 8.03
N GLY A 136 -10.91 7.58 6.94
CA GLY A 136 -11.98 8.47 6.42
C GLY A 136 -12.23 9.76 7.21
N ASN A 137 -11.83 9.84 8.48
CA ASN A 137 -11.97 11.04 9.31
C ASN A 137 -10.59 11.53 9.79
N CYS A 138 -10.04 12.54 9.10
CA CYS A 138 -8.67 13.02 9.32
C CYS A 138 -8.61 14.00 10.50
N LEU A 139 -7.65 13.79 11.40
CA LEU A 139 -7.44 14.60 12.61
C LEU A 139 -6.09 15.34 12.63
N LEU A 140 -5.33 15.27 11.53
CA LEU A 140 -3.95 15.76 11.50
C LEU A 140 -3.83 17.25 11.83
N ALA A 141 -4.82 18.05 11.41
CA ALA A 141 -4.83 19.49 11.64
C ALA A 141 -4.84 19.83 13.14
N ASP A 142 -5.50 19.03 13.97
CA ASP A 142 -5.65 19.27 15.41
C ASP A 142 -4.43 18.80 16.20
N TYR A 143 -3.74 17.77 15.71
CA TYR A 143 -2.62 17.12 16.41
C TYR A 143 -1.25 17.48 15.81
N GLY A 144 -1.11 18.68 15.27
CA GLY A 144 0.17 19.20 14.77
C GLY A 144 0.78 18.37 13.63
N GLY A 145 -0.04 17.69 12.83
CA GLY A 145 0.41 16.82 11.75
C GLY A 145 0.88 15.43 12.20
N ILE A 146 0.58 15.00 13.42
CA ILE A 146 0.88 13.66 13.92
C ILE A 146 -0.41 12.89 14.11
N CYS A 147 -0.60 11.80 13.36
CA CYS A 147 -1.81 11.00 13.44
C CYS A 147 -1.86 10.26 14.79
N PRO A 148 -2.82 10.56 15.69
CA PRO A 148 -2.92 9.87 16.98
C PRO A 148 -3.38 8.41 16.81
N ILE A 149 -4.01 8.06 15.69
CA ILE A 149 -4.45 6.69 15.39
C ILE A 149 -3.28 5.84 14.90
N THR A 150 -2.50 6.35 13.94
CA THR A 150 -1.39 5.58 13.35
C THR A 150 -0.18 5.55 14.28
N MET A 151 0.16 6.68 14.91
CA MET A 151 1.41 6.80 15.67
C MET A 151 1.29 6.32 17.12
N CYS A 152 0.08 6.28 17.69
CA CYS A 152 -0.12 5.76 19.04
C CYS A 152 -0.31 4.24 19.01
N ALA A 153 0.44 3.51 19.85
CA ALA A 153 0.28 2.07 20.03
C ALA A 153 -1.16 1.63 20.37
N LYS A 154 -1.91 2.52 21.03
CA LYS A 154 -3.29 2.30 21.50
C LYS A 154 -4.33 2.99 20.61
N SER A 155 -3.91 3.67 19.54
CA SER A 155 -4.80 4.42 18.63
C SER A 155 -5.73 5.43 19.34
N LEU A 156 -5.29 6.00 20.46
CA LEU A 156 -6.11 6.91 21.28
C LEU A 156 -6.22 8.28 20.63
N VAL A 157 -7.46 8.72 20.39
CA VAL A 157 -7.78 10.08 19.90
C VAL A 157 -7.83 11.10 21.04
N ASN A 158 -8.23 10.67 22.25
CA ASN A 158 -8.29 11.52 23.45
C ASN A 158 -7.24 11.08 24.48
N GLY A 159 -5.96 11.25 24.16
CA GLY A 159 -4.87 11.07 25.12
C GLY A 159 -4.45 12.40 25.77
N PRO A 160 -3.30 12.43 26.46
CA PRO A 160 -2.38 11.32 26.71
C PRO A 160 -2.97 10.26 27.66
N CYS A 161 -2.47 9.02 27.58
CA CYS A 161 -2.87 7.93 28.49
C CYS A 161 -1.98 7.78 29.74
N GLY A 162 -0.99 8.66 29.93
CA GLY A 162 0.01 8.55 31.01
C GLY A 162 1.08 7.47 30.82
N GLY A 163 0.88 6.52 29.89
CA GLY A 163 1.78 5.40 29.63
C GLY A 163 3.03 5.72 28.81
N TYR A 164 3.93 6.53 29.35
CA TYR A 164 5.21 6.85 28.72
C TYR A 164 6.35 6.94 29.73
N LYS A 165 7.58 6.73 29.26
CA LYS A 165 8.82 6.95 30.02
C LYS A 165 9.87 7.55 29.10
N ASP A 166 10.53 8.63 29.52
CA ASP A 166 11.63 9.28 28.78
C ASP A 166 11.31 9.57 27.30
N GLY A 167 10.10 10.05 27.00
CA GLY A 167 9.67 10.32 25.62
C GLY A 167 9.16 9.10 24.84
N LYS A 168 9.31 7.88 25.38
CA LYS A 168 8.98 6.60 24.74
C LYS A 168 7.65 6.03 25.24
N CYS A 169 6.96 5.30 24.38
CA CYS A 169 5.70 4.64 24.71
C CYS A 169 5.94 3.43 25.62
N GLU A 170 5.08 3.20 26.61
CA GLU A 170 5.21 2.06 27.53
C GLU A 170 5.22 0.69 26.82
N THR A 171 4.68 0.59 25.61
CA THR A 171 4.61 -0.67 24.87
C THR A 171 5.95 -1.06 24.25
N SER A 172 6.92 -0.14 24.13
CA SER A 172 8.23 -0.38 23.51
C SER A 172 9.19 0.78 23.76
N SER A 173 10.42 0.47 24.20
CA SER A 173 11.52 1.45 24.37
C SER A 173 11.92 2.15 23.07
N GLU A 174 11.70 1.53 21.91
CA GLU A 174 12.09 2.10 20.62
C GLU A 174 11.07 3.11 20.11
N ARG A 175 9.79 2.92 20.46
CA ARG A 175 8.67 3.70 19.94
C ARG A 175 8.54 5.03 20.66
N ASN A 176 8.67 6.15 19.93
CA ASN A 176 8.35 7.47 20.45
C ASN A 176 6.87 7.57 20.81
N CYS A 177 6.55 8.18 21.96
CA CYS A 177 5.18 8.41 22.36
C CYS A 177 4.52 9.46 21.46
N ALA A 178 3.48 9.08 20.73
CA ALA A 178 2.76 9.99 19.82
C ALA A 178 2.28 11.26 20.54
N TRP A 179 1.80 11.16 21.78
CA TRP A 179 1.27 12.30 22.52
C TRP A 179 2.33 13.29 22.98
N ILE A 180 3.54 12.81 23.26
CA ILE A 180 4.68 13.70 23.52
C ILE A 180 5.08 14.42 22.24
N MET A 181 5.17 13.67 21.13
CA MET A 181 5.48 14.28 19.84
C MET A 181 4.44 15.33 19.43
N ILE A 182 3.15 15.07 19.70
CA ILE A 182 2.04 16.01 19.44
C ILE A 182 2.23 17.27 20.27
N TYR A 183 2.42 17.13 21.58
CA TYR A 183 2.63 18.26 22.49
C TYR A 183 3.81 19.12 22.03
N GLU A 184 4.98 18.53 21.82
CA GLU A 184 6.18 19.24 21.38
C GLU A 184 5.96 19.98 20.06
N ARG A 185 5.18 19.40 19.14
CA ARG A 185 4.88 20.02 17.85
C ARG A 185 3.89 21.17 17.97
N LEU A 186 2.87 21.04 18.83
CA LEU A 186 1.91 22.11 19.09
C LEU A 186 2.55 23.29 19.85
N VAL A 187 3.50 23.03 20.76
CA VAL A 187 4.33 24.10 21.37
C VAL A 187 5.03 24.91 20.29
N LYS A 188 5.72 24.23 19.36
CA LYS A 188 6.45 24.89 18.25
C LYS A 188 5.53 25.66 17.30
N GLN A 189 4.27 25.24 17.17
CA GLN A 189 3.26 25.91 16.34
C GLN A 189 2.51 27.02 17.08
N ASN A 190 2.77 27.23 18.37
CA ASN A 190 1.99 28.11 19.24
C ASN A 190 0.48 27.76 19.23
N ARG A 191 0.16 26.46 19.25
CA ARG A 191 -1.20 25.90 19.16
C ARG A 191 -1.53 24.95 20.32
N LEU A 192 -0.99 25.21 21.51
CA LEU A 192 -1.22 24.37 22.69
C LEU A 192 -2.67 24.38 23.19
N ASP A 193 -3.44 25.41 22.83
CA ASP A 193 -4.87 25.51 23.07
C ASP A 193 -5.64 24.29 22.54
N LYS A 194 -5.20 23.72 21.41
CA LYS A 194 -5.81 22.51 20.82
C LYS A 194 -5.78 21.28 21.72
N MET A 195 -4.85 21.20 22.66
CA MET A 195 -4.81 20.11 23.63
C MET A 195 -5.78 20.29 24.81
N ARG A 196 -6.32 21.50 25.00
CA ARG A 196 -7.31 21.80 26.05
C ARG A 196 -8.74 21.55 25.57
N GLU A 197 -8.94 21.53 24.26
CA GLU A 197 -10.22 21.19 23.64
C GLU A 197 -10.44 19.67 23.74
N ILE A 198 -11.64 19.25 24.18
CA ILE A 198 -12.05 17.87 24.01
C ILE A 198 -12.26 17.68 22.51
N SER A 199 -11.46 16.82 21.89
CA SER A 199 -11.62 16.51 20.47
C SER A 199 -13.03 16.02 20.21
N ALA A 200 -13.59 16.43 19.06
CA ALA A 200 -14.81 15.83 18.54
C ALA A 200 -14.65 14.31 18.53
N PHE A 201 -15.73 13.60 18.88
CA PHE A 201 -15.76 12.15 18.78
C PHE A 201 -15.42 11.76 17.35
N LYS A 202 -14.43 10.87 17.20
CA LYS A 202 -14.07 10.34 15.89
C LYS A 202 -15.31 9.65 15.31
N ASP A 203 -15.64 10.01 14.08
CA ASP A 203 -16.69 9.30 13.34
C ASP A 203 -16.13 7.97 12.83
N TYR A 204 -16.69 6.87 13.34
CA TYR A 204 -16.33 5.52 12.91
C TYR A 204 -17.20 5.00 11.78
N SER A 205 -18.30 5.69 11.45
CA SER A 205 -19.17 5.30 10.33
C SER A 205 -18.44 5.36 8.98
N THR A 206 -17.45 6.26 8.85
CA THR A 206 -16.59 6.40 7.66
C THR A 206 -15.63 5.23 7.44
N GLN A 207 -15.59 4.24 8.33
CA GLN A 207 -14.75 3.04 8.21
C GLN A 207 -15.55 1.80 7.77
N SER A 208 -16.77 1.97 7.26
CA SER A 208 -17.52 0.87 6.65
C SER A 208 -16.79 0.33 5.41
N HIS A 209 -16.74 -1.00 5.28
CA HIS A 209 -16.13 -1.68 4.13
C HIS A 209 -17.18 -2.45 3.30
N PRO A 210 -17.12 -2.42 1.95
CA PRO A 210 -16.26 -1.56 1.13
C PRO A 210 -16.69 -0.10 1.20
N ALA A 211 -15.73 0.83 1.27
CA ALA A 211 -16.00 2.26 1.27
C ALA A 211 -16.19 2.77 -0.18
N ARG A 212 -17.11 3.70 -0.38
CA ARG A 212 -17.33 4.39 -1.66
C ARG A 212 -17.44 5.89 -1.43
N GLN A 213 -16.73 6.66 -2.26
CA GLN A 213 -16.82 8.12 -2.26
C GLN A 213 -17.07 8.59 -3.69
N VAL A 214 -18.04 9.47 -3.86
CA VAL A 214 -18.37 10.11 -5.14
C VAL A 214 -18.18 11.61 -4.94
N ASN A 215 -17.48 12.25 -5.86
CA ASN A 215 -17.38 13.71 -5.85
C ASN A 215 -18.72 14.29 -6.33
N GLU A 216 -19.33 15.14 -5.52
CA GLU A 216 -20.65 15.73 -5.77
C GLU A 216 -20.74 16.43 -7.13
N ALA A 217 -19.63 16.98 -7.64
CA ALA A 217 -19.58 17.60 -8.96
C ALA A 217 -19.89 16.63 -10.13
N TYR A 218 -19.83 15.32 -9.88
CA TYR A 218 -20.11 14.26 -10.85
C TYR A 218 -21.42 13.52 -10.56
N THR A 219 -22.12 13.89 -9.49
CA THR A 219 -23.46 13.38 -9.22
C THR A 219 -24.43 14.16 -10.10
N LYS A 220 -25.06 13.51 -11.08
CA LYS A 220 -26.11 14.14 -11.86
C LYS A 220 -27.23 14.55 -10.89
N ALA A 221 -27.67 15.81 -10.96
CA ALA A 221 -28.90 16.21 -10.29
C ALA A 221 -30.03 15.33 -10.83
N GLU A 222 -30.71 14.61 -9.94
CA GLU A 222 -31.91 13.83 -10.25
C GLU A 222 -33.04 14.73 -10.78
#